data_AF-A0A4Q3N9H2-F1
#
_entry.id   AF-A0A4Q3N9H2-F1
#
_cell.length_a   1.000
_cell.length_b   1.000
_cell.length_c   1.000
_cell.angle_alpha   90.00
_cell.angle_beta   90.00
_cell.angle_gamma   90.00
#
_symmetry.space_group_name_H-M   'P 1'
#
loop_
_entity.id
_entity.type
_entity.pdbx_description
1 polymer ?
#
loop_
_entity_poly.entity_id
_entity_poly.type
_entity_poly.pdbx_seq_one_letter_code
_entity_poly.pdbx_strand_id
1 'polypeptide(L)'
;SEEGWSLVKPATGAPVLAPGEKSASYLGTTYTLLYSYNAETSYVAGEFYWPVERGQKTFNRDFAKGANLLSMEQTPREVTWSSGSKIDSDTVAKAFKLDDKKDLLKRDASPVSGGSGIGCGTIIFLFFIVLVILLLVKACSDESGGSGSRRSGGSFGGFSSGGGHK
;
A
#
# COMPACT_ATOMS: atom_id res chain seq x y z
N SER A 1 5.48 0.76 10.62
CA SER A 1 4.35 1.61 11.06
C SER A 1 3.77 2.25 9.82
N GLU A 2 2.49 2.00 9.56
CA GLU A 2 1.75 2.36 8.34
C GLU A 2 0.83 3.59 8.57
N GLU A 3 0.80 4.15 9.77
CA GLU A 3 -0.23 5.13 10.19
C GLU A 3 -0.03 6.56 9.65
N GLY A 4 1.03 6.78 8.85
CA GLY A 4 1.41 8.07 8.27
C GLY A 4 1.48 9.22 9.27
N TRP A 5 1.03 10.41 8.86
CA TRP A 5 1.11 11.62 9.68
C TRP A 5 -0.28 12.11 10.08
N SER A 6 -0.39 12.59 11.31
CA SER A 6 -1.59 13.25 11.81
C SER A 6 -1.23 14.43 12.70
N LEU A 7 -2.15 15.40 12.77
CA LEU A 7 -2.09 16.49 13.73
C LEU A 7 -3.29 16.38 14.64
N VAL A 8 -3.03 16.27 15.95
CA VAL A 8 -4.05 16.08 16.98
C VAL A 8 -3.96 17.15 18.05
N LYS A 9 -5.09 17.43 18.68
CA LYS A 9 -5.21 18.34 19.82
C LYS A 9 -6.17 17.77 20.87
N PRO A 10 -6.06 18.16 22.15
CA PRO A 10 -7.05 17.80 23.16
C PRO A 10 -8.47 18.16 22.70
N ALA A 11 -9.42 17.25 22.91
CA ALA A 11 -10.82 17.51 22.61
C ALA A 11 -11.40 18.49 23.65
N THR A 12 -12.24 19.40 23.18
CA THR A 12 -12.98 20.34 24.03
C THR A 12 -14.36 19.77 24.33
N GLY A 13 -14.65 19.52 25.60
CA GLY A 13 -15.82 18.74 25.99
C GLY A 13 -15.60 17.23 25.78
N ALA A 14 -16.54 16.42 26.26
CA ALA A 14 -16.42 14.97 26.24
C ALA A 14 -17.14 14.37 25.02
N PRO A 15 -16.43 13.66 24.13
CA PRO A 15 -17.06 12.76 23.17
C PRO A 15 -17.98 11.73 23.85
N VAL A 16 -19.02 11.32 23.15
CA VAL A 16 -19.98 10.32 23.62
C VAL A 16 -19.63 8.97 23.01
N LEU A 17 -19.25 8.03 23.87
CA LEU A 17 -18.97 6.66 23.46
C LEU A 17 -20.28 5.88 23.32
N ALA A 18 -20.44 5.18 22.20
CA ALA A 18 -21.62 4.34 21.98
C ALA A 18 -21.58 3.06 22.83
N PRO A 19 -22.75 2.45 23.14
CA PRO A 19 -22.80 1.12 23.71
C PRO A 19 -21.99 0.11 22.90
N GLY A 20 -21.23 -0.76 23.56
CA GLY A 20 -20.32 -1.70 22.91
C GLY A 20 -19.02 -1.08 22.37
N GLU A 21 -18.84 0.24 22.53
CA GLU A 21 -17.57 0.96 22.33
C GLU A 21 -16.97 0.86 20.92
N LYS A 22 -17.76 0.43 19.93
CA LYS A 22 -17.34 0.32 18.52
C LYS A 22 -17.44 1.64 17.75
N SER A 23 -18.02 2.67 18.36
CA SER A 23 -18.08 4.01 17.79
C SER A 23 -18.13 5.08 18.89
N ALA A 24 -17.75 6.29 18.53
CA ALA A 24 -17.82 7.46 19.38
C ALA A 24 -18.34 8.65 18.56
N SER A 25 -19.11 9.54 19.19
CA SER A 25 -19.64 10.74 18.54
C SER A 25 -19.08 12.00 19.19
N TYR A 26 -18.61 12.93 18.38
CA TYR A 26 -18.04 14.20 18.82
C TYR A 26 -18.40 15.30 17.82
N LEU A 27 -18.93 16.43 18.32
CA LEU A 27 -19.32 17.60 17.51
C LEU A 27 -20.16 17.24 16.25
N GLY A 28 -21.17 16.38 16.42
CA GLY A 28 -22.06 15.95 15.34
C GLY A 28 -21.45 14.95 14.35
N THR A 29 -20.23 14.46 14.61
CA THR A 29 -19.55 13.47 13.79
C THR A 29 -19.42 12.15 14.54
N THR A 30 -19.88 11.05 13.94
CA THR A 30 -19.67 9.70 14.45
C THR A 30 -18.44 9.07 13.80
N TYR A 31 -17.56 8.54 14.64
CA TYR A 31 -16.29 7.89 14.30
C TYR A 31 -16.40 6.39 14.59
N THR A 32 -15.82 5.57 13.72
CA THR A 32 -15.77 4.11 13.88
C THR A 32 -14.46 3.70 14.53
N LEU A 33 -14.52 2.74 15.46
CA LEU A 33 -13.34 2.19 16.12
C LEU A 33 -12.40 1.55 15.08
N LEU A 34 -11.13 1.94 15.11
CA LEU A 34 -10.05 1.32 14.36
C LEU A 34 -9.31 0.32 15.24
N TYR A 35 -8.82 0.78 16.39
CA TYR A 35 -7.95 0.01 17.27
C TYR A 35 -8.36 0.15 18.72
N SER A 36 -8.09 -0.89 19.49
CA SER A 36 -8.23 -0.92 20.93
C SER A 36 -7.07 -1.73 21.50
N TYR A 37 -6.29 -1.13 22.39
CA TYR A 37 -5.05 -1.72 22.90
C TYR A 37 -4.68 -1.19 24.27
N ASN A 38 -3.82 -1.93 24.99
CA ASN A 38 -3.18 -1.43 26.19
C ASN A 38 -1.80 -0.87 25.83
N ALA A 39 -1.42 0.25 26.43
CA ALA A 39 -0.06 0.79 26.35
C ALA A 39 0.58 0.80 27.75
N GLU A 40 1.90 0.69 27.79
CA GLU A 40 2.69 0.73 29.01
C GLU A 40 3.94 1.58 28.81
N THR A 41 4.18 2.53 29.73
CA THR A 41 5.40 3.34 29.74
C THR A 41 6.57 2.50 30.27
N SER A 42 7.46 2.05 29.39
CA SER A 42 8.60 1.20 29.77
C SER A 42 9.83 1.99 30.25
N TYR A 43 10.00 3.22 29.77
CA TYR A 43 11.13 4.10 30.10
C TYR A 43 10.72 5.57 29.97
N VAL A 44 11.31 6.43 30.79
CA VAL A 44 11.13 7.88 30.73
C VAL A 44 12.50 8.52 30.54
N ALA A 45 12.64 9.32 29.50
CA ALA A 45 13.89 9.98 29.13
C ALA A 45 13.66 11.50 29.06
N GLY A 46 14.47 12.28 29.77
CA GLY A 46 14.38 13.75 29.77
C GLY A 46 13.41 14.30 30.82
N GLU A 47 13.01 15.55 30.63
CA GLU A 47 12.17 16.31 31.56
C GLU A 47 10.78 16.55 30.96
N PHE A 48 9.74 16.34 31.77
CA PHE A 48 8.35 16.55 31.39
C PHE A 48 7.71 17.57 32.33
N TYR A 49 6.89 18.47 31.77
CA TYR A 49 6.14 19.46 32.54
C TYR A 49 4.98 18.86 33.36
N TRP A 50 4.71 17.56 33.20
CA TRP A 50 3.71 16.78 33.91
C TRP A 50 4.30 15.43 34.35
N PRO A 51 3.76 14.78 35.39
CA PRO A 51 4.28 13.51 35.86
C PRO A 51 4.11 12.41 34.80
N VAL A 52 5.19 11.69 34.51
CA VAL A 52 5.19 10.47 33.69
C VAL A 52 5.85 9.37 34.50
N GLU A 53 5.17 8.23 34.63
CA GLU A 53 5.62 7.14 35.50
C GLU A 53 5.94 5.88 34.69
N ARG A 54 7.09 5.26 34.97
CA ARG A 54 7.40 3.93 34.42
C ARG A 54 6.41 2.91 34.97
N GLY A 55 5.90 2.05 34.10
CA GLY A 55 4.89 1.04 34.41
C GLY A 55 3.47 1.60 34.41
N GLN A 56 3.28 2.90 34.13
CA GLN A 56 1.96 3.46 33.90
C GLN A 56 1.29 2.76 32.72
N LYS A 57 0.05 2.33 32.92
CA LYS A 57 -0.76 1.62 31.93
C LYS A 57 -1.96 2.44 31.54
N THR A 58 -2.25 2.43 30.25
CA THR A 58 -3.43 3.07 29.68
C THR A 58 -4.14 2.09 28.77
N PHE A 59 -5.46 2.23 28.67
CA PHE A 59 -6.26 1.57 27.65
C PHE A 59 -6.67 2.60 26.61
N ASN A 60 -6.22 2.38 25.38
CA ASN A 60 -6.34 3.33 24.30
C ASN A 60 -7.33 2.80 23.26
N ARG A 61 -8.13 3.71 22.71
CA ARG A 61 -9.04 3.45 21.61
C ARG A 61 -8.95 4.55 20.59
N ASP A 62 -8.65 4.16 19.35
CA ASP A 62 -8.52 5.06 18.22
C ASP A 62 -9.70 4.87 17.27
N PHE A 63 -10.35 5.98 16.91
CA PHE A 63 -11.50 6.02 16.03
C PHE A 63 -11.23 6.92 14.82
N ALA A 64 -11.88 6.64 13.70
CA ALA A 64 -11.76 7.46 12.50
C ALA A 64 -13.07 7.62 11.74
N LYS A 65 -13.15 8.73 11.00
CA LYS A 65 -14.12 8.97 9.93
C LYS A 65 -13.39 9.63 8.76
N GLY A 66 -12.98 8.82 7.79
CA GLY A 66 -12.14 9.29 6.69
C GLY A 66 -10.80 9.82 7.21
N ALA A 67 -10.49 11.09 6.93
CA ALA A 67 -9.27 11.74 7.42
C ALA A 67 -9.38 12.22 8.87
N ASN A 68 -10.58 12.34 9.45
CA ASN A 68 -10.77 12.80 10.81
C ASN A 68 -10.52 11.67 11.81
N LEU A 69 -9.79 11.98 12.87
CA LEU A 69 -9.39 11.06 13.92
C LEU A 69 -9.96 11.53 15.27
N LEU A 70 -10.26 10.55 16.12
CA LEU A 70 -10.65 10.75 17.50
C LEU A 70 -9.99 9.65 18.32
N SER A 71 -9.22 10.01 19.34
CA SER A 71 -8.50 9.07 20.19
C SER A 71 -8.92 9.25 21.63
N MET A 72 -9.07 8.13 22.31
CA MET A 72 -9.36 8.05 23.73
C MET A 72 -8.23 7.33 24.44
N GLU A 73 -7.70 7.95 25.49
CA GLU A 73 -6.77 7.33 26.42
C GLU A 73 -7.46 7.23 27.78
N GLN A 74 -7.45 6.04 28.38
CA GLN A 74 -8.10 5.78 29.65
C GLN A 74 -7.12 5.20 30.66
N THR A 75 -7.09 5.81 31.84
CA THR A 75 -6.46 5.28 33.06
C THR A 75 -7.57 4.86 34.04
N PRO A 76 -7.23 4.25 35.19
CA PRO A 76 -8.22 3.99 36.24
C PRO A 76 -8.87 5.26 36.83
N ARG A 77 -8.29 6.44 36.63
CA ARG A 77 -8.72 7.69 37.27
C ARG A 77 -9.20 8.77 36.30
N GLU A 78 -8.85 8.65 35.03
CA GLU A 78 -9.04 9.70 34.04
C GLU A 78 -9.27 9.13 32.64
N VAL A 79 -10.09 9.83 31.85
CA VAL A 79 -10.26 9.60 30.43
C VAL A 79 -9.92 10.89 29.69
N THR A 80 -8.95 10.81 28.80
CA THR A 80 -8.52 11.93 27.96
C THR A 80 -8.90 11.65 26.52
N TRP A 81 -9.43 12.68 25.86
CA TRP A 81 -9.78 12.62 24.44
C TRP A 81 -8.94 13.60 23.65
N SER A 82 -8.50 13.17 22.48
CA SER A 82 -7.88 14.04 21.48
C SER A 82 -8.59 13.88 20.14
N SER A 83 -8.69 14.96 19.39
CA SER A 83 -9.31 15.00 18.07
C SER A 83 -8.34 15.64 17.08
N GLY A 84 -8.37 15.16 15.85
CA GLY A 84 -7.44 15.64 14.85
C GLY A 84 -7.76 15.12 13.46
N SER A 85 -6.78 15.25 12.58
CA SER A 85 -6.89 14.75 11.22
C SER A 85 -5.55 14.27 10.69
N LYS A 86 -5.62 13.31 9.76
CA LYS A 86 -4.47 12.92 8.93
C LYS A 86 -3.98 14.14 8.14
N ILE A 87 -2.67 14.25 7.97
CA ILE A 87 -2.03 15.29 7.18
C ILE A 87 -1.11 14.66 6.14
N ASP A 88 -0.95 15.34 5.01
CA ASP A 88 -0.10 14.86 3.92
C ASP A 88 1.39 14.98 4.28
N SER A 89 2.21 13.99 3.88
CA SER A 89 3.65 14.01 4.11
C SER A 89 4.35 15.21 3.49
N ASP A 90 3.85 15.75 2.37
CA ASP A 90 4.37 16.95 1.75
C ASP A 90 4.13 18.19 2.61
N THR A 91 3.02 18.22 3.34
CA THR A 91 2.74 19.30 4.31
C THR A 91 3.75 19.27 5.44
N VAL A 92 4.08 18.08 5.94
CA VAL A 92 5.13 17.88 6.96
C VAL A 92 6.49 18.27 6.40
N ALA A 93 6.85 17.82 5.20
CA ALA A 93 8.13 18.16 4.57
C ALA A 93 8.33 19.67 4.45
N LYS A 94 7.30 20.39 3.97
CA LYS A 94 7.34 21.85 3.85
C LYS A 94 7.46 22.55 5.20
N ALA A 95 6.70 22.10 6.21
CA ALA A 95 6.72 22.69 7.55
C ALA A 95 8.11 22.62 8.21
N PHE A 96 8.87 21.55 7.94
CA PHE A 96 10.21 21.33 8.48
C PHE A 96 11.35 21.69 7.51
N LYS A 97 11.05 22.24 6.32
CA LYS A 97 12.03 22.55 5.25
C LYS A 97 12.85 21.33 4.80
N LEU A 98 12.16 20.21 4.60
CA LEU A 98 12.72 18.90 4.21
C LEU A 98 12.23 18.46 2.82
N ASP A 99 12.05 19.41 1.89
CA ASP A 99 11.50 19.11 0.56
C ASP A 99 12.33 18.10 -0.25
N ASP A 100 13.64 18.07 -0.02
CA ASP A 100 14.61 17.12 -0.60
C ASP A 100 14.46 15.70 -0.06
N LYS A 101 13.72 15.51 1.03
CA LYS A 101 13.55 14.23 1.76
C LYS A 101 12.11 13.75 1.82
N LYS A 102 11.22 14.28 0.97
CA LYS A 102 9.79 13.92 0.93
C LYS A 102 9.54 12.43 0.86
N ASP A 103 10.32 11.70 0.06
CA ASP A 103 10.15 10.26 -0.10
C ASP A 103 10.41 9.47 1.18
N LEU A 104 11.24 9.99 2.09
CA LEU A 104 11.47 9.37 3.40
C LEU A 104 10.28 9.57 4.36
N LEU A 105 9.45 10.58 4.10
CA LEU A 105 8.30 10.95 4.93
C LEU A 105 7.00 10.32 4.43
N LYS A 106 6.98 9.78 3.20
CA LYS A 106 5.85 9.01 2.69
C LYS A 106 5.69 7.73 3.52
N ARG A 107 4.68 7.74 4.38
CA ARG A 107 4.22 6.58 5.15
C ARG A 107 2.73 6.50 4.92
N ASP A 108 2.27 5.40 4.35
CA ASP A 108 0.94 5.27 3.76
C ASP A 108 -0.21 5.36 4.77
N ALA A 109 -0.60 6.57 5.19
CA ALA A 109 -1.91 6.81 5.83
C ALA A 109 -3.07 6.84 4.82
N SER A 110 -2.89 6.25 3.63
CA SER A 110 -3.87 6.32 2.56
C SER A 110 -5.20 5.78 3.09
N PRO A 111 -6.30 6.55 3.05
CA PRO A 111 -7.60 5.96 3.33
C PRO A 111 -7.76 4.82 2.33
N VAL A 112 -8.06 3.63 2.81
CA VAL A 112 -8.48 2.50 1.98
C VAL A 112 -9.87 2.80 1.39
N SER A 113 -9.97 3.88 0.63
CA SER A 113 -11.11 4.20 -0.21
C SER A 113 -10.65 4.02 -1.64
N GLY A 114 -10.96 2.84 -2.20
CA GLY A 114 -10.74 2.52 -3.60
C GLY A 114 -9.45 1.77 -3.83
N GLY A 115 -9.49 0.44 -3.64
CA GLY A 115 -8.65 -0.41 -4.47
C GLY A 115 -8.92 0.03 -5.91
N SER A 116 -7.92 0.63 -6.56
CA SER A 116 -7.97 0.89 -7.99
C SER A 116 -7.96 -0.48 -8.66
N GLY A 117 -9.13 -1.10 -8.76
CA GLY A 117 -9.34 -2.22 -9.63
C GLY A 117 -8.78 -1.80 -10.98
N ILE A 118 -7.92 -2.64 -11.54
CA ILE A 118 -7.38 -2.46 -12.89
C ILE A 118 -8.59 -2.13 -13.77
N GLY A 119 -8.71 -0.85 -14.17
CA GLY A 119 -9.87 -0.39 -14.89
C GLY A 119 -10.00 -1.18 -16.17
N CYS A 120 -11.23 -1.40 -16.65
CA CYS A 120 -11.44 -2.04 -17.95
C CYS A 120 -10.59 -1.37 -19.05
N GLY A 121 -10.29 -0.07 -18.94
CA GLY A 121 -9.38 0.65 -19.83
C GLY A 121 -7.95 0.08 -19.88
N THR A 122 -7.34 -0.28 -18.75
CA THR A 122 -6.00 -0.91 -18.71
C THR A 122 -6.03 -2.32 -19.31
N ILE A 123 -7.10 -3.08 -19.07
CA ILE A 123 -7.29 -4.41 -19.67
C ILE A 123 -7.46 -4.30 -21.19
N ILE A 124 -8.29 -3.37 -21.66
CA ILE A 124 -8.52 -3.13 -23.10
C ILE A 124 -7.23 -2.68 -23.79
N PHE A 125 -6.46 -1.78 -23.15
CA PHE A 125 -5.18 -1.32 -23.68
C PHE A 125 -4.15 -2.45 -23.80
N LEU A 126 -4.02 -3.28 -22.76
CA LEU A 126 -3.14 -4.45 -22.78
C LEU A 126 -3.58 -5.47 -23.84
N PHE A 127 -4.88 -5.72 -23.98
CA PHE A 127 -5.42 -6.60 -25.01
C PHE A 127 -5.12 -6.07 -26.42
N PHE A 128 -5.28 -4.77 -26.64
CA PHE A 128 -4.97 -4.14 -27.93
C PHE A 128 -3.47 -4.24 -28.27
N ILE A 129 -2.59 -4.00 -27.30
CA ILE A 129 -1.14 -4.16 -27.47
C ILE A 129 -0.79 -5.60 -27.85
N VAL A 130 -1.33 -6.60 -27.12
CA VAL A 130 -1.10 -8.01 -27.43
C VAL A 130 -1.63 -8.37 -28.82
N LEU A 131 -2.79 -7.85 -29.21
CA LEU A 131 -3.38 -8.10 -30.52
C LEU A 131 -2.55 -7.49 -31.65
N VAL A 132 -2.03 -6.27 -31.48
CA VAL A 132 -1.10 -5.64 -32.44
C VAL A 132 0.19 -6.46 -32.57
N ILE A 133 0.75 -6.93 -31.45
CA ILE A 133 1.96 -7.79 -31.48
C ILE A 133 1.68 -9.10 -32.23
N LEU A 134 0.52 -9.73 -31.99
CA LEU A 134 0.12 -10.95 -32.71
C LEU A 134 -0.09 -10.72 -34.21
N LEU A 135 -0.63 -9.55 -34.61
CA LEU A 135 -0.76 -9.17 -36.01
C LEU A 135 0.60 -8.92 -36.67
N LEU A 136 1.54 -8.30 -35.97
CA LEU A 136 2.91 -8.10 -36.46
C LEU A 136 3.65 -9.44 -36.62
N VAL A 137 3.49 -10.37 -35.66
CA VAL A 137 4.06 -11.73 -35.79
C VAL A 137 3.44 -12.48 -36.98
N LYS A 138 2.13 -12.33 -37.24
CA LYS A 138 1.50 -12.89 -38.44
C LYS A 138 2.02 -12.26 -39.73
N ALA A 139 2.16 -10.94 -39.77
CA ALA A 139 2.70 -10.22 -40.93
C ALA A 139 4.18 -10.57 -41.20
N CYS A 140 4.95 -10.90 -40.17
CA CYS A 140 6.31 -11.43 -40.31
C CYS A 140 6.35 -12.93 -40.69
N SER A 141 5.22 -13.65 -40.63
CA SER A 141 5.15 -15.08 -40.98
C SER A 141 4.52 -15.38 -42.35
N ASP A 142 3.90 -14.38 -42.98
CA ASP A 142 3.25 -14.49 -44.30
C ASP A 142 4.17 -14.09 -45.48
N GLU A 143 5.48 -14.37 -45.36
CA GLU A 143 6.38 -14.45 -46.51
C GLU A 143 6.83 -15.90 -46.75
N SER A 144 5.93 -16.72 -47.30
CA SER A 144 6.37 -17.89 -48.06
C SER A 144 5.39 -18.26 -49.18
N GLY A 145 5.84 -18.13 -50.43
CA GLY A 145 5.19 -18.83 -51.56
C GLY A 145 5.43 -18.26 -52.96
N GLY A 146 6.54 -18.61 -53.62
CA GLY A 146 6.73 -18.44 -55.06
C GLY A 146 7.91 -19.27 -55.61
N SER A 147 7.59 -20.32 -56.37
CA SER A 147 8.40 -21.51 -56.67
C SER A 147 9.26 -21.51 -57.97
N GLY A 148 10.35 -22.29 -57.95
CA GLY A 148 10.92 -23.04 -59.10
C GLY A 148 12.22 -22.48 -59.70
N SER A 149 13.28 -23.23 -60.06
CA SER A 149 13.53 -24.67 -60.08
C SER A 149 15.04 -24.96 -60.34
N ARG A 150 15.58 -25.95 -59.61
CA ARG A 150 16.53 -27.03 -60.00
C ARG A 150 17.89 -26.72 -60.66
N ARG A 151 18.95 -27.24 -60.01
CA ARG A 151 19.97 -28.24 -60.46
C ARG A 151 21.14 -28.17 -59.46
N SER A 152 21.93 -29.18 -59.12
CA SER A 152 22.04 -30.63 -59.35
C SER A 152 23.39 -31.02 -58.71
N GLY A 153 23.47 -32.16 -58.03
CA GLY A 153 24.72 -32.80 -57.57
C GLY A 153 24.66 -33.05 -56.06
N GLY A 154 24.42 -34.26 -55.55
CA GLY A 154 24.94 -35.60 -55.89
C GLY A 154 25.51 -36.14 -54.56
N SER A 155 25.53 -37.40 -54.16
CA SER A 155 25.13 -38.70 -54.72
C SER A 155 24.93 -39.62 -53.50
N PHE A 156 24.00 -40.58 -53.61
CA PHE A 156 23.62 -41.53 -52.56
C PHE A 156 24.51 -42.79 -52.61
N GLY A 157 24.64 -43.49 -51.47
CA GLY A 157 24.84 -44.94 -51.47
C GLY A 157 25.90 -45.45 -50.48
N GLY A 158 25.44 -46.14 -49.44
CA GLY A 158 26.24 -47.12 -48.71
C GLY A 158 25.55 -48.48 -48.78
N PHE A 159 26.26 -49.53 -49.22
CA PHE A 159 26.01 -50.94 -48.92
C PHE A 159 27.34 -51.74 -48.96
N SER A 160 27.32 -52.88 -48.28
CA SER A 160 28.41 -53.77 -47.81
C SER A 160 28.99 -54.77 -48.84
N SER A 161 30.26 -55.14 -48.68
CA SER A 161 30.93 -56.43 -49.01
C SER A 161 32.40 -56.29 -48.55
N GLY A 162 33.07 -57.13 -47.76
CA GLY A 162 33.09 -58.60 -47.74
C GLY A 162 34.43 -59.12 -48.30
N GLY A 163 35.40 -59.45 -47.44
CA GLY A 163 36.44 -60.47 -47.72
C GLY A 163 37.89 -60.03 -48.06
N GLY A 164 38.83 -60.39 -47.18
CA GLY A 164 39.86 -61.42 -47.45
C GLY A 164 41.17 -61.09 -48.21
N HIS A 165 42.27 -61.63 -47.64
CA HIS A 165 43.64 -61.89 -48.18
C HIS A 165 44.63 -60.70 -48.11
N LYS A 166 45.89 -60.83 -47.65
CA LYS A 166 46.77 -61.95 -47.28
C LYS A 166 47.50 -61.62 -45.97
#